data_AF-A0A661TTP2-F1
#
_entry.id   AF-A0A661TTP2-F1
#
_cell.length_a   1.000
_cell.length_b   1.000
_cell.length_c   1.000
_cell.angle_alpha   90.00
_cell.angle_beta   90.00
_cell.angle_gamma   90.00
#
_symmetry.space_group_name_H-M   'P 1'
#
loop_
_entity.id
_entity.type
_entity.pdbx_description
1 polymer ?
#
loop_
_entity_poly.entity_id
_entity_poly.type
_entity_poly.pdbx_seq_one_letter_code
_entity_poly.pdbx_strand_id
1 'polypeptide(L)'
;GKIPVSPDAIKYDSAKKEWYKVGSGIKSMSKGTYSFLFGNFHHGRPMNIANLLYAEAFVTEWINKDGEDDKYYDAAYEDYHRPDQEIGKGMLLNPDGTITNYFDYNFPPSKERVAANGAPQAYLSGRYMVLPWEIFEALAELVAVGSESGTVYSFTPGDGVEQVDLLRPSCVADIRAKLVELKDNKHLPVSLKDYVTVEEAIAGYEAAIKWIDEKGHAFISNGAFYLEKYDPKTNYIELTAFRDPEYPFTPDHWPSVFATTTVRIDSVDIPSMYLRLSKKEGIPVKVQVSEVLYPDGTAKIAEGGEVSVMLITPTEELSYKAEFLGAGSFEAIIPAEAIKDLEEGSYTILINASIEGAVPASVASSTVIY
;
A
#
# COMPACT_ATOMS: atom_id res chain seq x y z
N GLY A 1 0.38 -26.20 9.76
CA GLY A 1 -1.03 -26.66 9.74
C GLY A 1 -1.16 -28.11 9.26
N LYS A 2 -2.26 -28.48 8.59
CA LYS A 2 -2.52 -29.86 8.10
C LYS A 2 -2.51 -29.99 6.57
N ILE A 3 -2.38 -28.88 5.84
CA ILE A 3 -2.42 -28.87 4.39
C ILE A 3 -1.05 -29.33 3.88
N PRO A 4 -0.96 -30.40 3.07
CA PRO A 4 0.32 -30.80 2.48
C PRO A 4 0.80 -29.74 1.49
N VAL A 5 2.07 -29.35 1.60
CA VAL A 5 2.74 -28.51 0.61
C VAL A 5 3.23 -29.40 -0.53
N SER A 6 3.09 -28.92 -1.77
CA SER A 6 3.61 -29.64 -2.93
C SER A 6 5.13 -29.82 -2.79
N PRO A 7 5.69 -31.01 -3.04
CA PRO A 7 7.15 -31.18 -3.04
C PRO A 7 7.84 -30.38 -4.14
N ASP A 8 7.11 -29.98 -5.18
CA ASP A 8 7.58 -29.14 -6.28
C ASP A 8 7.40 -27.63 -6.01
N ALA A 9 6.83 -27.23 -4.87
CA ALA A 9 6.83 -25.83 -4.49
C ALA A 9 8.29 -25.35 -4.30
N ILE A 10 8.56 -24.11 -4.67
CA ILE A 10 9.89 -23.52 -4.68
C ILE A 10 10.05 -22.45 -3.60
N LYS A 11 11.28 -22.27 -3.14
CA LYS A 11 11.78 -21.11 -2.38
C LYS A 11 13.10 -20.67 -2.97
N TYR A 12 13.48 -19.41 -2.73
CA TYR A 12 14.80 -18.90 -3.09
C TYR A 12 15.78 -19.14 -1.93
N ASP A 13 17.01 -19.52 -2.25
CA ASP A 13 18.15 -19.63 -1.33
C ASP A 13 19.14 -18.52 -1.72
N SER A 14 19.23 -17.47 -0.90
CA SER A 14 20.12 -16.34 -1.14
C SER A 14 21.58 -16.78 -1.09
N ALA A 15 21.99 -17.63 -0.13
CA ALA A 15 23.38 -18.06 -0.02
C ALA A 15 23.85 -18.86 -1.24
N LYS A 16 22.98 -19.70 -1.81
CA LYS A 16 23.26 -20.49 -3.01
C LYS A 16 22.91 -19.78 -4.33
N LYS A 17 22.17 -18.66 -4.27
CA LYS A 17 21.68 -17.91 -5.42
C LYS A 17 20.85 -18.77 -6.38
N GLU A 18 19.95 -19.60 -5.84
CA GLU A 18 19.12 -20.50 -6.65
C GLU A 18 17.71 -20.74 -6.08
N TRP A 19 16.78 -21.06 -6.97
CA TRP A 19 15.47 -21.60 -6.60
C TRP A 19 15.58 -23.09 -6.33
N TYR A 20 15.11 -23.54 -5.18
CA TYR A 20 15.09 -24.95 -4.80
C TYR A 20 13.67 -25.44 -4.53
N LYS A 21 13.44 -26.71 -4.82
CA LYS A 21 12.20 -27.41 -4.45
C LYS A 21 12.21 -27.72 -2.96
N VAL A 22 11.11 -27.39 -2.27
CA VAL A 22 11.01 -27.55 -0.81
C VAL A 22 10.96 -29.02 -0.36
N GLY A 23 10.59 -29.93 -1.26
CA GLY A 23 10.56 -31.36 -1.00
C GLY A 23 9.35 -31.83 -0.19
N SER A 24 9.31 -33.14 0.10
CA SER A 24 8.14 -33.78 0.74
C SER A 24 8.10 -33.58 2.25
N GLY A 25 6.90 -33.68 2.84
CA GLY A 25 6.71 -33.75 4.29
C GLY A 25 6.40 -32.40 4.95
N ILE A 26 6.46 -31.30 4.20
CA ILE A 26 6.09 -29.97 4.67
C ILE A 26 4.56 -29.82 4.69
N LYS A 27 4.05 -29.13 5.72
CA LYS A 27 2.64 -28.78 5.85
C LYS A 27 2.47 -27.29 6.13
N SER A 28 1.41 -26.69 5.60
CA SER A 28 1.02 -25.30 5.86
C SER A 28 -0.29 -25.20 6.64
N MET A 29 -0.58 -24.04 7.22
CA MET A 29 -1.91 -23.71 7.77
C MET A 29 -2.92 -23.46 6.66
N SER A 30 -2.50 -22.70 5.64
CA SER A 30 -3.33 -22.22 4.56
C SER A 30 -2.64 -22.40 3.21
N LYS A 31 -3.43 -22.36 2.14
CA LYS A 31 -2.95 -22.20 0.76
C LYS A 31 -3.94 -21.37 -0.04
N GLY A 32 -3.45 -20.66 -1.04
CA GLY A 32 -4.28 -19.95 -2.02
C GLY A 32 -3.72 -20.18 -3.42
N THR A 33 -4.60 -20.31 -4.41
CA THR A 33 -4.22 -20.36 -5.83
C THR A 33 -4.68 -19.06 -6.49
N TYR A 34 -3.75 -18.34 -7.10
CA TYR A 34 -3.94 -16.99 -7.59
C TYR A 34 -3.75 -16.94 -9.11
N SER A 35 -4.71 -16.35 -9.79
CA SER A 35 -4.63 -15.94 -11.19
C SER A 35 -4.34 -14.44 -11.27
N PHE A 36 -3.62 -14.01 -12.29
CA PHE A 36 -3.18 -12.63 -12.44
C PHE A 36 -3.80 -11.98 -13.67
N LEU A 37 -4.22 -10.73 -13.53
CA LEU A 37 -4.59 -9.85 -14.63
C LEU A 37 -3.39 -8.95 -14.93
N PHE A 38 -2.40 -9.51 -15.62
CA PHE A 38 -1.23 -8.75 -16.03
C PHE A 38 -1.58 -7.79 -17.17
N GLY A 39 -1.15 -6.54 -17.02
CA GLY A 39 -1.05 -5.58 -18.12
C GLY A 39 0.40 -5.17 -18.33
N ASN A 40 0.61 -4.02 -18.96
CA ASN A 40 1.94 -3.43 -19.06
C ASN A 40 2.25 -2.55 -17.84
N PHE A 41 3.53 -2.51 -17.45
CA PHE A 41 4.05 -1.38 -16.67
C PHE A 41 4.02 -0.10 -17.51
N HIS A 42 4.14 1.06 -16.85
CA HIS A 42 3.99 2.37 -17.50
C HIS A 42 5.03 2.66 -18.60
N HIS A 43 6.19 2.00 -18.58
CA HIS A 43 7.19 2.06 -19.65
C HIS A 43 6.94 1.06 -20.79
N GLY A 44 5.79 0.39 -20.81
CA GLY A 44 5.34 -0.48 -21.90
C GLY A 44 5.87 -1.91 -21.86
N ARG A 45 6.59 -2.31 -20.81
CA ARG A 45 7.01 -3.72 -20.64
C ARG A 45 5.88 -4.55 -20.02
N PRO A 46 5.62 -5.77 -20.52
CA PRO A 46 4.58 -6.62 -19.98
C PRO A 46 4.93 -7.12 -18.58
N MET A 47 3.93 -7.15 -17.69
CA MET A 47 4.03 -7.86 -16.43
C MET A 47 3.95 -9.38 -16.68
N ASN A 48 4.70 -10.15 -15.88
CA ASN A 48 4.69 -11.60 -15.91
C ASN A 48 5.16 -12.17 -14.56
N ILE A 49 5.16 -13.51 -14.44
CA ILE A 49 5.56 -14.23 -13.22
C ILE A 49 6.99 -13.89 -12.77
N ALA A 50 7.91 -13.54 -13.68
CA ALA A 50 9.28 -13.17 -13.32
C ALA A 50 9.33 -11.96 -12.38
N ASN A 51 8.37 -11.02 -12.49
CA ASN A 51 8.29 -9.88 -11.57
C ASN A 51 7.95 -10.30 -10.13
N LEU A 52 7.10 -11.32 -9.98
CA LEU A 52 6.74 -11.88 -8.67
C LEU A 52 7.89 -12.69 -8.08
N LEU A 53 8.58 -13.48 -8.92
CA LEU A 53 9.75 -14.25 -8.51
C LEU A 53 10.90 -13.34 -8.10
N TYR A 54 11.19 -12.31 -8.88
CA TYR A 54 12.19 -11.33 -8.53
C TYR A 54 11.87 -10.65 -7.21
N ALA A 55 10.61 -10.27 -6.98
CA ALA A 55 10.23 -9.61 -5.73
C ALA A 55 10.48 -10.51 -4.50
N GLU A 56 10.09 -11.79 -4.59
CA GLU A 56 10.38 -12.77 -3.52
C GLU A 56 11.88 -13.01 -3.33
N ALA A 57 12.63 -13.16 -4.43
CA ALA A 57 14.07 -13.37 -4.37
C ALA A 57 14.81 -12.16 -3.79
N PHE A 58 14.42 -10.95 -4.18
CA PHE A 58 14.97 -9.72 -3.63
C PHE A 58 14.71 -9.63 -2.14
N VAL A 59 13.47 -9.85 -1.67
CA VAL A 59 13.21 -9.80 -0.23
C VAL A 59 14.08 -10.83 0.49
N THR A 60 14.12 -12.06 -0.02
CA THR A 60 14.95 -13.13 0.56
C THR A 60 16.43 -12.78 0.60
N GLU A 61 16.96 -12.17 -0.45
CA GLU A 61 18.34 -11.69 -0.52
C GLU A 61 18.61 -10.65 0.58
N TRP A 62 17.84 -9.57 0.59
CA TRP A 62 18.09 -8.40 1.43
C TRP A 62 17.82 -8.60 2.93
N ILE A 63 17.14 -9.69 3.31
CA ILE A 63 16.92 -10.06 4.72
C ILE A 63 17.90 -11.12 5.25
N ASN A 64 18.75 -11.71 4.42
CA ASN A 64 19.66 -12.77 4.86
C ASN A 64 21.10 -12.31 4.73
N LYS A 65 21.85 -12.34 5.84
CA LYS A 65 23.28 -12.06 5.83
C LYS A 65 24.04 -13.33 5.49
N ASP A 66 24.38 -13.52 4.22
CA ASP A 66 25.00 -14.76 3.70
C ASP A 66 26.54 -14.81 3.92
N GLY A 67 27.14 -13.73 4.43
CA GLY A 67 28.55 -13.63 4.76
C GLY A 67 28.90 -12.38 5.57
N GLU A 68 30.14 -12.27 6.04
CA GLU A 68 30.57 -11.09 6.84
C GLU A 68 30.55 -9.79 6.02
N ASP A 69 30.98 -9.86 4.76
CA ASP A 69 31.07 -8.75 3.80
C ASP A 69 29.88 -8.68 2.83
N ASP A 70 28.74 -9.26 3.21
CA ASP A 70 27.55 -9.28 2.37
C ASP A 70 26.99 -7.87 2.17
N LYS A 71 27.02 -7.41 0.91
CA LYS A 71 26.54 -6.09 0.50
C LYS A 71 25.07 -6.06 0.11
N TYR A 72 24.44 -7.23 -0.01
CA TYR A 72 23.03 -7.37 -0.35
C TYR A 72 22.21 -7.72 0.90
N TYR A 73 22.50 -7.04 2.02
CA TYR A 73 21.85 -7.23 3.30
C TYR A 73 21.56 -5.87 3.96
N ASP A 74 20.34 -5.69 4.46
CA ASP A 74 19.95 -4.51 5.26
C ASP A 74 19.20 -4.95 6.52
N ALA A 75 19.77 -4.63 7.69
CA ALA A 75 19.23 -5.07 8.98
C ALA A 75 17.87 -4.45 9.33
N ALA A 76 17.62 -3.21 8.92
CA ALA A 76 16.33 -2.55 9.17
C ALA A 76 15.25 -3.06 8.19
N TYR A 77 15.66 -3.43 6.97
CA TYR A 77 14.82 -4.12 6.01
C TYR A 77 14.45 -5.53 6.51
N GLU A 78 15.42 -6.28 7.05
CA GLU A 78 15.20 -7.57 7.70
C GLU A 78 14.16 -7.47 8.82
N ASP A 79 14.35 -6.57 9.78
CA ASP A 79 13.45 -6.43 10.94
C ASP A 79 11.99 -6.21 10.51
N TYR A 80 11.79 -5.48 9.42
CA TYR A 80 10.47 -5.23 8.86
C TYR A 80 9.89 -6.44 8.10
N HIS A 81 10.69 -7.12 7.26
CA HIS A 81 10.18 -8.14 6.33
C HIS A 81 10.29 -9.59 6.82
N ARG A 82 11.16 -9.90 7.79
CA ARG A 82 11.36 -11.26 8.30
C ARG A 82 10.08 -11.92 8.83
N PRO A 83 9.20 -11.24 9.60
CA PRO A 83 7.97 -11.86 10.11
C PRO A 83 7.06 -12.42 9.00
N ASP A 84 6.90 -11.68 7.90
CA ASP A 84 6.07 -12.10 6.76
C ASP A 84 6.76 -13.19 5.92
N GLN A 85 8.09 -13.17 5.84
CA GLN A 85 8.84 -14.20 5.10
C GLN A 85 8.85 -15.57 5.82
N GLU A 86 8.89 -15.59 7.15
CA GLU A 86 8.94 -16.85 7.92
C GLU A 86 7.64 -17.67 7.85
N ILE A 87 6.50 -17.02 7.58
CA ILE A 87 5.23 -17.73 7.39
C ILE A 87 5.16 -18.45 6.03
N GLY A 88 5.99 -18.07 5.05
CA GLY A 88 6.04 -18.67 3.70
C GLY A 88 6.62 -20.09 3.69
N LYS A 89 5.84 -21.05 3.19
CA LYS A 89 6.25 -22.46 3.02
C LYS A 89 6.64 -22.83 1.59
N GLY A 90 6.53 -21.89 0.66
CA GLY A 90 6.91 -22.03 -0.74
C GLY A 90 5.72 -21.82 -1.68
N MET A 91 6.05 -21.57 -2.94
CA MET A 91 5.09 -21.32 -3.99
C MET A 91 5.18 -22.38 -5.08
N LEU A 92 4.06 -22.88 -5.58
CA LEU A 92 4.00 -23.77 -6.73
C LEU A 92 3.60 -22.96 -7.96
N LEU A 93 4.45 -22.96 -8.98
CA LEU A 93 4.15 -22.39 -10.29
C LEU A 93 3.35 -23.42 -11.09
N ASN A 94 2.09 -23.13 -11.38
CA ASN A 94 1.22 -24.06 -12.09
C ASN A 94 1.36 -23.90 -13.62
N PRO A 95 1.17 -24.97 -14.41
CA PRO A 95 1.26 -24.89 -15.88
C PRO A 95 0.25 -23.95 -16.55
N ASP A 96 -0.84 -23.61 -15.86
CA ASP A 96 -1.88 -22.68 -16.32
C ASP A 96 -1.55 -21.21 -16.05
N GLY A 97 -0.34 -20.92 -15.55
CA GLY A 97 0.10 -19.56 -15.23
C GLY A 97 -0.39 -19.04 -13.87
N THR A 98 -1.09 -19.85 -13.07
CA THR A 98 -1.43 -19.51 -11.70
C THR A 98 -0.29 -19.82 -10.73
N ILE A 99 -0.30 -19.18 -9.56
CA ILE A 99 0.62 -19.51 -8.47
C ILE A 99 -0.19 -20.04 -7.29
N THR A 100 0.18 -21.22 -6.76
CA THR A 100 -0.32 -21.69 -5.46
C THR A 100 0.67 -21.38 -4.37
N ASN A 101 0.35 -20.43 -3.49
CA ASN A 101 1.19 -20.10 -2.35
C ASN A 101 0.77 -20.91 -1.11
N TYR A 102 1.75 -21.40 -0.35
CA TYR A 102 1.54 -22.16 0.90
C TYR A 102 2.13 -21.38 2.06
N PHE A 103 1.34 -21.15 3.12
CA PHE A 103 1.76 -20.25 4.20
C PHE A 103 1.11 -20.60 5.55
N ASP A 104 1.78 -20.19 6.63
CA ASP A 104 1.38 -20.44 8.03
C ASP A 104 0.65 -19.24 8.66
N TYR A 105 -0.24 -18.60 7.89
CA TYR A 105 -1.19 -17.59 8.39
C TYR A 105 -2.63 -18.12 8.32
N ASN A 106 -3.42 -17.87 9.37
CA ASN A 106 -4.84 -18.19 9.39
C ASN A 106 -5.61 -17.17 10.23
N PHE A 107 -6.76 -16.73 9.72
CA PHE A 107 -7.68 -15.82 10.38
C PHE A 107 -9.10 -16.39 10.27
N PRO A 108 -9.52 -17.24 11.23
CA PRO A 108 -10.80 -17.96 11.17
C PRO A 108 -12.04 -17.11 10.86
N PRO A 109 -12.14 -15.84 11.33
CA PRO A 109 -13.31 -15.02 11.04
C PRO A 109 -13.46 -14.59 9.57
N SER A 110 -12.41 -14.61 8.74
CA SER A 110 -12.51 -14.23 7.32
C SER A 110 -11.53 -15.00 6.45
N LYS A 111 -12.08 -15.76 5.49
CA LYS A 111 -11.29 -16.48 4.48
C LYS A 111 -10.67 -15.52 3.47
N GLU A 112 -11.34 -14.40 3.20
CA GLU A 112 -10.90 -13.35 2.30
C GLU A 112 -9.62 -12.71 2.83
N ARG A 113 -9.58 -12.43 4.15
CA ARG A 113 -8.35 -11.96 4.81
C ARG A 113 -7.22 -12.99 4.72
N VAL A 114 -7.52 -14.28 4.92
CA VAL A 114 -6.53 -15.35 4.74
C VAL A 114 -6.00 -15.39 3.30
N ALA A 115 -6.89 -15.31 2.32
CA ALA A 115 -6.53 -15.30 0.90
C ALA A 115 -5.69 -14.07 0.53
N ALA A 116 -6.03 -12.89 1.06
CA ALA A 116 -5.27 -11.66 0.82
C ALA A 116 -3.84 -11.74 1.36
N ASN A 117 -3.64 -12.32 2.55
CA ASN A 117 -2.30 -12.49 3.16
C ASN A 117 -1.43 -13.50 2.41
N GLY A 118 -2.02 -14.41 1.64
CA GLY A 118 -1.28 -15.40 0.86
C GLY A 118 -0.94 -14.99 -0.57
N ALA A 119 -1.45 -13.85 -1.04
CA ALA A 119 -1.31 -13.43 -2.43
C ALA A 119 0.15 -13.06 -2.75
N PRO A 120 0.74 -13.56 -3.85
CA PRO A 120 2.04 -13.11 -4.32
C PRO A 120 2.02 -11.61 -4.65
N GLN A 121 3.11 -10.92 -4.33
CA GLN A 121 3.20 -9.46 -4.45
C GLN A 121 4.49 -9.06 -5.15
N ALA A 122 4.43 -7.98 -5.93
CA ALA A 122 5.56 -7.39 -6.65
C ALA A 122 5.94 -6.01 -6.09
N TYR A 123 5.97 -5.87 -4.76
CA TYR A 123 6.46 -4.66 -4.09
C TYR A 123 7.55 -5.01 -3.09
N LEU A 124 8.55 -4.13 -2.96
CA LEU A 124 9.80 -4.38 -2.22
C LEU A 124 9.97 -3.54 -0.97
N SER A 125 8.96 -2.79 -0.53
CA SER A 125 9.05 -2.07 0.73
C SER A 125 7.75 -2.25 1.49
N GLY A 126 7.73 -1.96 2.79
CA GLY A 126 6.49 -1.80 3.56
C GLY A 126 5.47 -0.79 3.01
N ARG A 127 5.78 -0.18 1.85
CA ARG A 127 4.87 0.61 1.04
C ARG A 127 4.47 -0.23 -0.17
N TYR A 128 3.17 -0.33 -0.39
CA TYR A 128 2.51 -1.05 -1.49
C TYR A 128 2.79 -0.42 -2.87
N MET A 129 4.07 -0.32 -3.26
CA MET A 129 4.55 0.28 -4.50
C MET A 129 5.07 -0.82 -5.42
N VAL A 130 4.35 -1.06 -6.51
CA VAL A 130 4.76 -2.01 -7.54
C VAL A 130 5.66 -1.29 -8.55
N LEU A 131 6.88 -1.80 -8.73
CA LEU A 131 7.83 -1.36 -9.76
C LEU A 131 8.25 -2.58 -10.60
N PRO A 132 8.72 -2.38 -11.84
CA PRO A 132 9.31 -3.45 -12.63
C PRO A 132 10.67 -3.90 -12.04
N TRP A 133 11.00 -5.18 -12.22
CA TRP A 133 12.19 -5.78 -11.60
C TRP A 133 13.49 -5.08 -12.02
N GLU A 134 13.57 -4.54 -13.23
CA GLU A 134 14.76 -3.82 -13.71
C GLU A 134 15.07 -2.54 -12.93
N ILE A 135 14.05 -1.82 -12.43
CA ILE A 135 14.26 -0.65 -11.56
C ILE A 135 14.78 -1.12 -10.21
N PHE A 136 14.18 -2.17 -9.67
CA PHE A 136 14.62 -2.72 -8.40
C PHE A 136 16.05 -3.27 -8.45
N GLU A 137 16.45 -3.90 -9.55
CA GLU A 137 17.82 -4.37 -9.76
C GLU A 137 18.80 -3.19 -9.81
N ALA A 138 18.46 -2.11 -10.55
CA ALA A 138 19.29 -0.92 -10.56
C ALA A 138 19.45 -0.30 -9.16
N LEU A 139 18.39 -0.30 -8.35
CA LEU A 139 18.49 0.14 -6.95
C LEU A 139 19.36 -0.78 -6.11
N ALA A 140 19.20 -2.10 -6.24
CA ALA A 140 20.01 -3.09 -5.53
C ALA A 140 21.50 -2.87 -5.82
N GLU A 141 21.84 -2.71 -7.10
CA GLU A 141 23.20 -2.52 -7.57
C GLU A 141 23.77 -1.15 -7.20
N LEU A 142 22.94 -0.10 -7.12
CA LEU A 142 23.38 1.19 -6.57
C LEU A 142 23.79 1.10 -5.10
N VAL A 143 23.03 0.35 -4.30
CA VAL A 143 23.30 0.17 -2.86
C VAL A 143 24.50 -0.76 -2.65
N ALA A 144 24.53 -1.91 -3.34
CA ALA A 144 25.55 -2.94 -3.11
C ALA A 144 26.89 -2.65 -3.81
N VAL A 145 26.86 -2.10 -5.03
CA VAL A 145 28.08 -1.90 -5.85
C VAL A 145 28.52 -0.45 -5.86
N GLY A 146 27.57 0.49 -5.86
CA GLY A 146 27.82 1.92 -5.82
C GLY A 146 27.36 2.66 -7.08
N SER A 147 27.38 4.00 -6.99
CA SER A 147 26.91 4.90 -8.04
C SER A 147 28.04 5.56 -8.84
N GLU A 148 27.70 6.09 -10.01
CA GLU A 148 28.64 6.86 -10.84
C GLU A 148 29.03 8.19 -10.17
N SER A 149 28.09 8.84 -9.47
CA SER A 149 28.36 10.08 -8.73
C SER A 149 29.23 9.90 -7.49
N GLY A 150 29.42 8.67 -7.01
CA GLY A 150 30.08 8.36 -5.74
C GLY A 150 29.18 8.54 -4.51
N THR A 151 27.89 8.86 -4.70
CA THR A 151 26.89 8.84 -3.63
C THR A 151 26.74 7.42 -3.07
N VAL A 152 26.79 7.28 -1.74
CA VAL A 152 26.52 6.01 -1.07
C VAL A 152 25.02 5.92 -0.79
N TYR A 153 24.35 4.95 -1.40
CA TYR A 153 22.90 4.76 -1.28
C TYR A 153 22.54 3.67 -0.27
N SER A 154 21.34 3.76 0.30
CA SER A 154 20.72 2.75 1.16
C SER A 154 19.20 2.68 0.92
N PHE A 155 18.58 1.54 1.23
CA PHE A 155 17.11 1.44 1.29
C PHE A 155 16.55 2.06 2.57
N THR A 156 17.35 2.13 3.62
CA THR A 156 16.98 2.64 4.94
C THR A 156 17.78 3.89 5.30
N PRO A 157 17.18 4.87 5.99
CA PRO A 157 17.87 6.10 6.35
C PRO A 157 18.97 5.83 7.38
N GLY A 158 20.12 6.49 7.21
CA GLY A 158 21.25 6.35 8.13
C GLY A 158 22.31 7.42 7.94
N ASP A 159 23.26 7.51 8.87
CA ASP A 159 24.36 8.47 8.80
C ASP A 159 25.31 8.13 7.66
N GLY A 160 25.65 9.14 6.84
CA GLY A 160 26.61 8.98 5.74
C GLY A 160 26.08 8.27 4.50
N VAL A 161 24.79 7.94 4.45
CA VAL A 161 24.12 7.34 3.28
C VAL A 161 22.91 8.16 2.86
N GLU A 162 22.59 8.14 1.58
CA GLU A 162 21.34 8.70 1.06
C GLU A 162 20.32 7.58 0.79
N GLN A 163 19.04 7.82 1.13
CA GLN A 163 18.00 6.89 0.73
C GLN A 163 17.81 6.94 -0.79
N VAL A 164 17.69 5.76 -1.43
CA VAL A 164 17.31 5.65 -2.84
C VAL A 164 15.98 6.35 -3.10
N ASP A 165 15.89 7.06 -4.21
CA ASP A 165 14.73 7.91 -4.52
C ASP A 165 14.52 8.00 -6.03
N LEU A 166 13.33 7.59 -6.46
CA LEU A 166 12.96 7.48 -7.86
C LEU A 166 12.61 8.84 -8.50
N LEU A 167 12.54 9.91 -7.71
CA LEU A 167 12.12 11.25 -8.13
C LEU A 167 13.22 12.30 -7.93
N ARG A 168 14.14 12.09 -6.98
CA ARG A 168 15.24 13.04 -6.71
C ARG A 168 16.21 13.08 -7.90
N PRO A 169 16.45 14.24 -8.55
CA PRO A 169 17.22 14.30 -9.79
C PRO A 169 18.63 13.69 -9.74
N SER A 170 19.36 13.84 -8.61
CA SER A 170 20.68 13.24 -8.45
C SER A 170 20.63 11.71 -8.43
N CYS A 171 19.68 11.14 -7.68
CA CYS A 171 19.49 9.69 -7.62
C CYS A 171 18.97 9.15 -8.95
N VAL A 172 18.04 9.84 -9.62
CA VAL A 172 17.56 9.47 -10.95
C VAL A 172 18.69 9.40 -11.99
N ALA A 173 19.64 10.33 -11.94
CA ALA A 173 20.82 10.30 -12.81
C ALA A 173 21.68 9.06 -12.56
N ASP A 174 21.92 8.71 -11.29
CA ASP A 174 22.66 7.50 -10.93
C ASP A 174 21.92 6.20 -11.27
N ILE A 175 20.58 6.16 -11.09
CA ILE A 175 19.74 5.02 -11.51
C ILE A 175 19.88 4.81 -13.01
N ARG A 176 19.78 5.90 -13.79
CA ARG A 176 19.94 5.82 -15.24
C ARG A 176 21.34 5.33 -15.63
N ALA A 177 22.40 5.84 -15.00
CA ALA A 177 23.77 5.39 -15.24
C ALA A 177 23.92 3.89 -14.92
N LYS A 178 23.36 3.43 -13.80
CA LYS A 178 23.36 2.02 -13.43
C LYS A 178 22.60 1.16 -14.43
N LEU A 179 21.44 1.58 -14.91
CA LEU A 179 20.69 0.86 -15.95
C LEU A 179 21.50 0.73 -17.25
N VAL A 180 22.25 1.76 -17.64
CA VAL A 180 23.15 1.70 -18.80
C VAL A 180 24.26 0.68 -18.57
N GLU A 181 24.90 0.71 -17.40
CA GLU A 181 25.93 -0.26 -17.01
C GLU A 181 25.41 -1.70 -17.07
N LEU A 182 24.26 -1.97 -16.45
CA LEU A 182 23.64 -3.30 -16.43
C LEU A 182 23.33 -3.79 -17.85
N LYS A 183 22.80 -2.91 -18.70
CA LYS A 183 22.53 -3.21 -20.11
C LYS A 183 23.81 -3.55 -20.87
N ASP A 184 24.84 -2.71 -20.77
CA ASP A 184 26.09 -2.88 -21.52
C ASP A 184 26.86 -4.13 -21.07
N ASN A 185 26.77 -4.47 -19.79
CA ASN A 185 27.30 -5.70 -19.21
C ASN A 185 26.45 -6.94 -19.50
N LYS A 186 25.28 -6.78 -20.13
CA LYS A 186 24.30 -7.86 -20.35
C LYS A 186 23.91 -8.57 -19.06
N HIS A 187 23.80 -7.78 -17.99
CA HIS A 187 23.47 -8.28 -16.67
C HIS A 187 22.08 -8.89 -16.66
N LEU A 188 21.95 -10.03 -16.00
CA LEU A 188 20.69 -10.70 -15.75
C LEU A 188 20.72 -11.18 -14.30
N PRO A 189 19.77 -10.76 -13.45
CA PRO A 189 19.74 -11.20 -12.06
C PRO A 189 19.70 -12.71 -11.99
N VAL A 190 20.56 -13.30 -11.16
CA VAL A 190 20.72 -14.76 -11.07
C VAL A 190 19.43 -15.48 -10.69
N SER A 191 18.55 -14.81 -9.91
CA SER A 191 17.22 -15.28 -9.54
C SER A 191 16.26 -15.41 -10.73
N LEU A 192 16.54 -14.74 -11.84
CA LEU A 192 15.72 -14.72 -13.06
C LEU A 192 16.30 -15.51 -14.24
N LYS A 193 17.49 -16.11 -14.10
CA LYS A 193 18.21 -16.78 -15.20
C LYS A 193 17.41 -17.87 -15.94
N ASP A 194 16.47 -18.51 -15.25
CA ASP A 194 15.62 -19.58 -15.78
C ASP A 194 14.23 -19.07 -16.25
N TYR A 195 13.95 -17.77 -16.10
CA TYR A 195 12.64 -17.16 -16.32
C TYR A 195 12.65 -15.98 -17.31
N VAL A 196 13.82 -15.37 -17.53
CA VAL A 196 14.02 -14.19 -18.37
C VAL A 196 15.29 -14.40 -19.19
N THR A 197 15.29 -14.06 -20.47
CA THR A 197 16.51 -14.09 -21.29
C THR A 197 17.32 -12.81 -21.12
N VAL A 198 18.61 -12.87 -21.48
CA VAL A 198 19.49 -11.69 -21.48
C VAL A 198 18.95 -10.59 -22.40
N GLU A 199 18.37 -10.96 -23.55
CA GLU A 199 17.76 -10.01 -24.48
C GLU A 199 16.52 -9.33 -23.88
N GLU A 200 15.70 -10.09 -23.13
CA GLU A 200 14.55 -9.53 -22.42
C GLU A 200 14.96 -8.58 -21.30
N ALA A 201 16.05 -8.88 -20.60
CA ALA A 201 16.65 -8.00 -19.59
C ALA A 201 17.15 -6.69 -20.21
N ILE A 202 17.93 -6.78 -21.29
CA ILE A 202 18.41 -5.61 -22.04
C ILE A 202 17.23 -4.74 -22.48
N ALA A 203 16.17 -5.33 -23.03
CA ALA A 203 14.98 -4.60 -23.46
C ALA A 203 14.22 -3.94 -22.29
N GLY A 204 14.25 -4.53 -21.09
CA GLY A 204 13.74 -3.92 -19.86
C GLY A 204 14.54 -2.69 -19.46
N TYR A 205 15.87 -2.81 -19.41
CA TYR A 205 16.77 -1.69 -19.10
C TYR A 205 16.63 -0.55 -20.12
N GLU A 206 16.54 -0.85 -21.42
CA GLU A 206 16.33 0.16 -22.46
C GLU A 206 15.00 0.91 -22.30
N ALA A 207 13.92 0.20 -21.97
CA ALA A 207 12.62 0.82 -21.70
C ALA A 207 12.66 1.73 -20.45
N ALA A 208 13.36 1.30 -19.39
CA ALA A 208 13.52 2.10 -18.18
C ALA A 208 14.37 3.34 -18.41
N ILE A 209 15.47 3.23 -19.17
CA ILE A 209 16.31 4.37 -19.56
C ILE A 209 15.48 5.37 -20.38
N LYS A 210 14.76 4.88 -21.39
CA LYS A 210 13.88 5.73 -22.23
C LYS A 210 12.83 6.45 -21.39
N TRP A 211 12.21 5.76 -20.43
CA TRP A 211 11.27 6.37 -19.50
C TRP A 211 11.90 7.52 -18.72
N ILE A 212 13.08 7.29 -18.14
CA ILE A 212 13.81 8.35 -17.40
C ILE A 212 14.14 9.52 -18.33
N ASP A 213 14.56 9.27 -19.57
CA ASP A 213 14.88 10.30 -20.55
C ASP A 213 13.66 11.14 -20.94
N GLU A 214 12.48 10.53 -21.02
CA GLU A 214 11.24 11.20 -21.43
C GLU A 214 10.51 11.88 -20.27
N LYS A 215 10.50 11.27 -19.07
CA LYS A 215 9.72 11.72 -17.90
C LYS A 215 10.56 12.43 -16.84
N GLY A 216 11.87 12.28 -16.87
CA GLY A 216 12.79 12.87 -15.90
C GLY A 216 12.77 12.20 -14.53
N HIS A 217 12.17 11.02 -14.39
CA HIS A 217 12.12 10.26 -13.13
C HIS A 217 12.13 8.74 -13.39
N ALA A 218 12.52 7.97 -12.38
CA ALA A 218 12.59 6.50 -12.44
C ALA A 218 11.34 5.80 -11.88
N PHE A 219 10.33 6.56 -11.44
CA PHE A 219 9.07 5.99 -10.95
C PHE A 219 8.22 5.39 -12.09
N ILE A 220 8.31 4.07 -12.25
CA ILE A 220 7.57 3.26 -13.23
C ILE A 220 6.67 2.29 -12.48
N SER A 221 5.35 2.37 -12.63
CA SER A 221 4.40 1.51 -11.93
C SER A 221 3.42 0.84 -12.90
N ASN A 222 2.29 0.32 -12.42
CA ASN A 222 1.33 -0.46 -13.20
C ASN A 222 -0.16 -0.08 -12.97
N GLY A 223 -0.41 1.06 -12.32
CA GLY A 223 -1.76 1.53 -12.00
C GLY A 223 -2.49 2.25 -13.14
N ALA A 224 -3.75 2.64 -12.89
CA ALA A 224 -4.62 3.37 -13.83
C ALA A 224 -4.10 4.76 -14.26
N PHE A 225 -3.13 5.30 -13.52
CA PHE A 225 -2.47 6.56 -13.77
C PHE A 225 -0.98 6.38 -13.60
N TYR A 226 -0.20 7.15 -14.36
CA TYR A 226 1.23 7.24 -14.22
C TYR A 226 1.65 8.68 -13.92
N LEU A 227 2.81 8.83 -13.29
CA LEU A 227 3.40 10.13 -13.02
C LEU A 227 3.92 10.72 -14.33
N GLU A 228 3.33 11.81 -14.80
CA GLU A 228 3.74 12.49 -16.04
C GLU A 228 4.79 13.55 -15.76
N LYS A 229 4.59 14.34 -14.68
CA LYS A 229 5.54 15.35 -14.22
C LYS A 229 5.59 15.42 -12.71
N TYR A 230 6.79 15.70 -12.21
CA TYR A 230 7.05 15.96 -10.80
C TYR A 230 7.96 17.20 -10.68
N ASP A 231 7.47 18.24 -9.99
CA ASP A 231 8.28 19.42 -9.65
C ASP A 231 8.16 19.73 -8.15
N PRO A 232 9.17 19.33 -7.35
CA PRO A 232 9.15 19.59 -5.91
C PRO A 232 9.34 21.06 -5.55
N LYS A 233 9.87 21.91 -6.46
CA LYS A 233 10.10 23.33 -6.17
C LYS A 233 8.81 24.13 -6.15
N THR A 234 7.85 23.74 -6.99
CA THR A 234 6.51 24.35 -7.08
C THR A 234 5.44 23.53 -6.37
N ASN A 235 5.83 22.40 -5.75
CA ASN A 235 4.93 21.44 -5.11
C ASN A 235 3.84 20.94 -6.09
N TYR A 236 4.27 20.59 -7.31
CA TYR A 236 3.41 20.22 -8.43
C TYR A 236 3.61 18.76 -8.84
N ILE A 237 2.49 18.06 -9.06
CA ILE A 237 2.44 16.69 -9.55
C ILE A 237 1.39 16.61 -10.66
N GLU A 238 1.76 16.05 -11.81
CA GLU A 238 0.84 15.75 -12.90
C GLU A 238 0.71 14.24 -13.05
N LEU A 239 -0.53 13.73 -12.98
CA LEU A 239 -0.85 12.34 -13.26
C LEU A 239 -1.60 12.25 -14.58
N THR A 240 -1.15 11.38 -15.47
CA THR A 240 -1.83 11.09 -16.73
C THR A 240 -2.45 9.72 -16.65
N ALA A 241 -3.67 9.60 -17.16
CA ALA A 241 -4.37 8.34 -17.16
C ALA A 241 -3.67 7.35 -18.10
N PHE A 242 -3.37 6.16 -17.60
CA PHE A 242 -2.77 5.09 -18.39
C PHE A 242 -3.86 4.49 -19.28
N ARG A 243 -3.71 4.66 -20.59
CA ARG A 243 -4.69 4.24 -21.62
C ARG A 243 -4.09 3.18 -22.54
N ASP A 244 -3.27 2.32 -21.95
CA ASP A 244 -2.74 1.14 -22.61
C ASP A 244 -3.88 0.11 -22.84
N PRO A 245 -4.05 -0.44 -24.05
CA PRO A 245 -5.08 -1.43 -24.34
C PRO A 245 -5.00 -2.71 -23.49
N GLU A 246 -3.82 -3.05 -22.97
CA GLU A 246 -3.59 -4.21 -22.09
C GLU A 246 -3.90 -3.90 -20.61
N TYR A 247 -4.25 -2.65 -20.25
CA TYR A 247 -4.64 -2.34 -18.88
C TYR A 247 -5.98 -3.02 -18.55
N PRO A 248 -6.08 -3.82 -17.47
CA PRO A 248 -7.17 -4.78 -17.29
C PRO A 248 -8.52 -4.16 -16.90
N PHE A 249 -8.56 -2.86 -16.59
CA PHE A 249 -9.77 -2.20 -16.09
C PHE A 249 -10.16 -1.01 -16.94
N THR A 250 -11.43 -0.98 -17.35
CA THR A 250 -12.04 0.22 -17.93
C THR A 250 -12.26 1.28 -16.83
N PRO A 251 -12.41 2.57 -17.20
CA PRO A 251 -12.63 3.64 -16.22
C PRO A 251 -13.85 3.44 -15.30
N ASP A 252 -14.85 2.69 -15.76
CA ASP A 252 -16.09 2.39 -15.05
C ASP A 252 -16.05 1.10 -14.21
N HIS A 253 -15.01 0.26 -14.36
CA HIS A 253 -14.94 -1.03 -13.68
C HIS A 253 -15.02 -0.90 -12.15
N TRP A 254 -14.07 -0.18 -11.53
CA TRP A 254 -14.04 -0.01 -10.08
C TRP A 254 -15.23 0.79 -9.53
N PRO A 255 -15.67 1.90 -10.17
CA PRO A 255 -16.94 2.55 -9.82
C PRO A 255 -18.13 1.58 -9.79
N SER A 256 -18.20 0.65 -10.73
CA SER A 256 -19.27 -0.36 -10.79
C SER A 256 -19.12 -1.43 -9.71
N VAL A 257 -17.89 -1.91 -9.45
CA VAL A 257 -17.61 -2.92 -8.41
C VAL A 257 -17.92 -2.39 -7.01
N PHE A 258 -17.59 -1.12 -6.76
CA PHE A 258 -17.81 -0.47 -5.47
C PHE A 258 -19.13 0.29 -5.38
N ALA A 259 -20.03 0.14 -6.36
CA ALA A 259 -21.33 0.79 -6.35
C ALA A 259 -22.11 0.42 -5.08
N THR A 260 -22.44 1.43 -4.27
CA THR A 260 -23.05 1.25 -2.96
C THR A 260 -23.70 2.55 -2.49
N THR A 261 -24.56 2.47 -1.50
CA THR A 261 -24.98 3.64 -0.73
C THR A 261 -23.93 3.92 0.34
N THR A 262 -23.49 5.18 0.46
CA THR A 262 -22.64 5.66 1.55
C THR A 262 -23.41 6.68 2.38
N VAL A 263 -23.13 6.74 3.67
CA VAL A 263 -23.57 7.84 4.52
C VAL A 263 -22.65 9.03 4.26
N ARG A 264 -23.19 10.24 4.26
CA ARG A 264 -22.43 11.49 4.23
C ARG A 264 -22.90 12.41 5.35
N ILE A 265 -21.94 12.91 6.13
CA ILE A 265 -22.19 13.99 7.09
C ILE A 265 -22.02 15.31 6.32
N ASP A 266 -23.14 15.96 5.99
CA ASP A 266 -23.17 17.18 5.20
C ASP A 266 -22.67 18.39 5.99
N SER A 267 -22.99 18.44 7.29
CA SER A 267 -22.51 19.47 8.19
C SER A 267 -22.53 19.02 9.65
N VAL A 268 -21.67 19.65 10.44
CA VAL A 268 -21.65 19.56 11.90
C VAL A 268 -21.65 20.99 12.44
N ASP A 269 -22.70 21.35 13.16
CA ASP A 269 -22.79 22.59 13.92
C ASP A 269 -22.50 22.30 15.38
N ILE A 270 -21.34 22.81 15.83
CA ILE A 270 -20.86 22.74 17.20
C ILE A 270 -20.28 24.10 17.57
N PRO A 271 -20.54 24.62 18.79
CA PRO A 271 -19.88 25.82 19.27
C PRO A 271 -18.37 25.67 19.22
N SER A 272 -17.67 26.58 18.54
CA SER A 272 -16.19 26.61 18.52
C SER A 272 -15.59 26.86 19.91
N MET A 273 -16.37 27.46 20.81
CA MET A 273 -16.02 27.69 22.20
C MET A 273 -17.23 27.45 23.11
N TYR A 274 -17.00 26.78 24.24
CA TYR A 274 -17.99 26.52 25.27
C TYR A 274 -17.50 27.00 26.65
N LEU A 275 -18.26 27.94 27.23
CA LEU A 275 -18.00 28.51 28.55
C LEU A 275 -18.76 27.74 29.63
N ARG A 276 -18.05 26.95 30.46
CA ARG A 276 -18.61 26.04 31.49
C ARG A 276 -19.58 26.75 32.43
N LEU A 277 -19.23 27.96 32.86
CA LEU A 277 -20.00 28.75 33.82
C LEU A 277 -21.27 29.40 33.22
N SER A 278 -21.39 29.46 31.89
CA SER A 278 -22.45 30.21 31.21
C SER A 278 -23.62 29.36 30.73
N LYS A 279 -23.44 28.04 30.59
CA LYS A 279 -24.43 27.15 29.95
C LYS A 279 -24.62 25.88 30.78
N LYS A 280 -25.84 25.71 31.30
CA LYS A 280 -26.22 24.54 32.12
C LYS A 280 -26.57 23.29 31.32
N GLU A 281 -26.87 23.45 30.03
CA GLU A 281 -27.44 22.37 29.21
C GLU A 281 -26.38 21.45 28.61
N GLY A 282 -25.11 21.86 28.53
CA GLY A 282 -24.06 21.10 27.84
C GLY A 282 -23.80 21.63 26.42
N ILE A 283 -22.90 20.99 25.68
CA ILE A 283 -22.53 21.40 24.32
C ILE A 283 -23.52 20.75 23.34
N PRO A 284 -24.38 21.54 22.64
CA PRO A 284 -25.20 20.99 21.58
C PRO A 284 -24.35 20.71 20.35
N VAL A 285 -24.59 19.55 19.73
CA VAL A 285 -23.96 19.12 18.48
C VAL A 285 -25.07 18.73 17.52
N LYS A 286 -25.24 19.52 16.46
CA LYS A 286 -26.23 19.27 15.41
C LYS A 286 -25.54 18.75 14.17
N VAL A 287 -26.09 17.70 13.60
CA VAL A 287 -25.50 16.97 12.48
C VAL A 287 -26.54 16.85 11.37
N GLN A 288 -26.14 17.19 10.15
CA GLN A 288 -26.94 16.97 8.95
C GLN A 288 -26.37 15.77 8.18
N VAL A 289 -27.23 14.81 7.84
CA VAL A 289 -26.84 13.55 7.20
C VAL A 289 -27.64 13.30 5.92
N SER A 290 -26.96 12.77 4.91
CA SER A 290 -27.55 12.25 3.67
C SER A 290 -27.03 10.84 3.34
N GLU A 291 -27.80 10.12 2.55
CA GLU A 291 -27.36 8.93 1.83
C GLU A 291 -26.88 9.38 0.45
N VAL A 292 -25.73 8.86 0.00
CA VAL A 292 -25.16 9.15 -1.31
C VAL A 292 -25.02 7.85 -2.09
N LEU A 293 -25.63 7.78 -3.27
CA LEU A 293 -25.44 6.66 -4.18
C LEU A 293 -24.09 6.83 -4.90
N TYR A 294 -23.12 5.97 -4.59
CA TYR A 294 -21.86 5.88 -5.32
C TYR A 294 -22.01 4.88 -6.49
N PRO A 295 -21.49 5.18 -7.70
CA PRO A 295 -20.68 6.35 -8.07
C PRO A 295 -21.47 7.56 -8.60
N ASP A 296 -22.80 7.45 -8.76
CA ASP A 296 -23.66 8.51 -9.34
C ASP A 296 -23.55 9.87 -8.62
N GLY A 297 -23.19 9.86 -7.33
CA GLY A 297 -23.07 11.03 -6.48
C GLY A 297 -24.40 11.65 -6.08
N THR A 298 -25.52 11.02 -6.41
CA THR A 298 -26.86 11.51 -6.07
C THR A 298 -27.07 11.38 -4.56
N ALA A 299 -27.35 12.51 -3.91
CA ALA A 299 -27.61 12.57 -2.48
C ALA A 299 -29.11 12.65 -2.19
N LYS A 300 -29.55 11.85 -1.21
CA LYS A 300 -30.89 11.90 -0.63
C LYS A 300 -30.74 12.24 0.86
N ILE A 301 -31.54 13.19 1.35
CA ILE A 301 -31.59 13.50 2.78
C ILE A 301 -31.92 12.22 3.56
N ALA A 302 -31.19 11.95 4.64
CA ALA A 302 -31.42 10.75 5.44
C ALA A 302 -32.81 10.77 6.10
N GLU A 303 -33.55 9.66 5.95
CA GLU A 303 -34.89 9.49 6.55
C GLU A 303 -34.82 8.83 7.93
N GLY A 304 -33.63 8.42 8.37
CA GLY A 304 -33.35 7.80 9.65
C GLY A 304 -31.87 7.39 9.74
N GLY A 305 -31.52 6.60 10.74
CA GLY A 305 -30.15 6.13 11.00
C GLY A 305 -29.75 6.28 12.45
N GLU A 306 -28.49 5.98 12.74
CA GLU A 306 -27.89 6.20 14.06
C GLU A 306 -26.71 7.16 13.94
N VAL A 307 -26.76 8.22 14.74
CA VAL A 307 -25.65 9.16 14.90
C VAL A 307 -25.17 9.12 16.34
N SER A 308 -23.85 9.04 16.53
CA SER A 308 -23.20 9.15 17.84
C SER A 308 -22.18 10.28 17.82
N VAL A 309 -22.18 11.09 18.88
CA VAL A 309 -21.23 12.16 19.13
C VAL A 309 -20.31 11.72 20.25
N MET A 310 -19.02 11.66 19.98
CA MET A 310 -18.01 11.17 20.93
C MET A 310 -17.06 12.30 21.32
N LEU A 311 -17.00 12.61 22.60
CA LEU A 311 -15.99 13.50 23.18
C LEU A 311 -14.74 12.68 23.49
N ILE A 312 -13.62 13.04 22.85
CA ILE A 312 -12.32 12.43 23.12
C ILE A 312 -11.59 13.29 24.14
N THR A 313 -11.30 12.71 25.29
CA THR A 313 -10.53 13.34 26.38
C THR A 313 -9.14 12.69 26.49
N PRO A 314 -8.21 13.24 27.30
CA PRO A 314 -6.93 12.59 27.54
C PRO A 314 -7.02 11.19 28.18
N THR A 315 -8.14 10.85 28.83
CA THR A 315 -8.27 9.63 29.63
C THR A 315 -9.37 8.68 29.15
N GLU A 316 -10.35 9.17 28.40
CA GLU A 316 -11.53 8.40 27.99
C GLU A 316 -12.22 8.96 26.75
N GLU A 317 -13.03 8.10 26.12
CA GLU A 317 -13.92 8.41 25.01
C GLU A 317 -15.38 8.31 25.47
N LEU A 318 -16.09 9.44 25.49
CA LEU A 318 -17.47 9.52 25.97
C LEU A 318 -18.44 9.66 24.81
N SER A 319 -19.28 8.64 24.56
CA SER A 319 -20.20 8.58 23.42
C SER A 319 -21.65 8.90 23.80
N TYR A 320 -22.28 9.77 23.02
CA TYR A 320 -23.67 10.23 23.18
C TYR A 320 -24.46 9.94 21.92
N LYS A 321 -25.56 9.19 22.04
CA LYS A 321 -26.48 8.95 20.91
C LYS A 321 -27.26 10.22 20.61
N ALA A 322 -27.27 10.63 19.34
CA ALA A 322 -28.06 11.76 18.88
C ALA A 322 -29.52 11.34 18.62
N GLU A 323 -30.44 12.24 18.92
CA GLU A 323 -31.85 12.12 18.58
C GLU A 323 -32.07 12.53 17.12
N PHE A 324 -32.87 11.76 16.39
CA PHE A 324 -33.27 12.11 15.03
C PHE A 324 -34.42 13.11 15.05
N LEU A 325 -34.20 14.31 14.51
CA LEU A 325 -35.16 15.41 14.49
C LEU A 325 -35.97 15.48 13.18
N GLY A 326 -35.68 14.60 12.22
CA GLY A 326 -36.30 14.57 10.90
C GLY A 326 -35.46 15.27 9.83
N ALA A 327 -35.74 14.96 8.56
CA ALA A 327 -35.05 15.51 7.39
C ALA A 327 -33.50 15.47 7.52
N GLY A 328 -32.96 14.33 7.93
CA GLY A 328 -31.52 14.10 8.08
C GLY A 328 -30.86 14.86 9.23
N SER A 329 -31.63 15.58 10.05
CA SER A 329 -31.12 16.33 11.19
C SER A 329 -31.06 15.45 12.43
N PHE A 330 -29.91 15.46 13.10
CA PHE A 330 -29.68 14.78 14.37
C PHE A 330 -29.10 15.77 15.39
N GLU A 331 -29.46 15.62 16.66
CA GLU A 331 -28.91 16.43 17.74
C GLU A 331 -28.50 15.56 18.93
N ALA A 332 -27.27 15.76 19.40
CA ALA A 332 -26.82 15.25 20.69
C ALA A 332 -26.37 16.42 21.57
N ILE A 333 -26.47 16.22 22.88
CA ILE A 333 -25.94 17.15 23.87
C ILE A 333 -24.84 16.42 24.63
N ILE A 334 -23.62 16.95 24.57
CA ILE A 334 -22.54 16.53 25.47
C ILE A 334 -22.85 17.16 26.84
N PRO A 335 -23.16 16.37 27.88
CA PRO A 335 -23.60 16.90 29.16
C PRO A 335 -22.54 17.79 29.81
N ALA A 336 -22.97 18.87 30.47
CA ALA A 336 -22.06 19.74 31.22
C ALA A 336 -21.22 18.97 32.27
N GLU A 337 -21.80 17.90 32.83
CA GLU A 337 -21.12 17.01 33.79
C GLU A 337 -19.88 16.33 33.21
N ALA A 338 -19.90 15.99 31.91
CA ALA A 338 -18.81 15.32 31.23
C ALA A 338 -17.61 16.24 30.94
N ILE A 339 -17.79 17.56 31.06
CA ILE A 339 -16.78 18.57 30.71
C ILE A 339 -16.37 19.45 31.89
N LYS A 340 -16.97 19.25 33.06
CA LYS A 340 -16.79 20.11 34.23
C LYS A 340 -15.37 20.07 34.80
N ASP A 341 -14.75 18.88 34.75
CA ASP A 341 -13.43 18.60 35.34
C ASP A 341 -12.32 18.55 34.27
N LEU A 342 -12.67 18.74 33.01
CA LEU A 342 -11.70 18.84 31.93
C LEU A 342 -10.87 20.11 32.10
N GLU A 343 -9.59 20.09 31.73
CA GLU A 343 -8.76 21.29 31.71
C GLU A 343 -9.21 22.26 30.60
N GLU A 344 -8.88 23.54 30.72
CA GLU A 344 -9.09 24.49 29.61
C GLU A 344 -8.29 24.06 28.38
N GLY A 345 -8.94 23.96 27.22
CA GLY A 345 -8.26 23.47 26.03
C GLY A 345 -9.19 23.12 24.87
N SER A 346 -8.59 22.70 23.76
CA SER A 346 -9.30 22.20 22.59
C SER A 346 -9.54 20.70 22.73
N TYR A 347 -10.77 20.26 22.51
CA TYR A 347 -11.17 18.86 22.57
C TYR A 347 -11.75 18.41 21.23
N THR A 348 -11.36 17.21 20.82
CA THR A 348 -11.88 16.58 19.60
C THR A 348 -13.24 15.97 19.86
N ILE A 349 -14.19 16.28 18.97
CA ILE A 349 -15.50 15.64 18.92
C ILE A 349 -15.55 14.80 17.65
N LEU A 350 -15.67 13.48 17.79
CA LEU A 350 -15.83 12.55 16.68
C LEU A 350 -17.32 12.26 16.49
N ILE A 351 -17.82 12.50 15.28
CA ILE A 351 -19.21 12.22 14.90
C ILE A 351 -19.18 10.99 14.02
N ASN A 352 -19.93 9.96 14.39
CA ASN A 352 -20.17 8.78 13.55
C ASN A 352 -21.64 8.73 13.15
N ALA A 353 -21.90 8.44 11.87
CA ALA A 353 -23.23 8.29 11.32
C ALA A 353 -23.33 6.95 10.56
N SER A 354 -24.40 6.22 10.81
CA SER A 354 -24.67 4.92 10.17
C SER A 354 -26.13 4.82 9.75
N ILE A 355 -26.36 4.18 8.60
CA ILE A 355 -27.67 3.88 8.06
C ILE A 355 -27.61 2.41 7.63
N GLU A 356 -28.66 1.64 7.93
CA GLU A 356 -28.70 0.22 7.60
C GLU A 356 -28.50 0.00 6.10
N GLY A 357 -27.54 -0.86 5.74
CA GLY A 357 -27.22 -1.15 4.34
C GLY A 357 -26.31 -0.12 3.64
N ALA A 358 -25.94 0.97 4.31
CA ALA A 358 -25.00 1.96 3.79
C ALA A 358 -23.63 1.86 4.48
N VAL A 359 -22.58 2.27 3.77
CA VAL A 359 -21.24 2.42 4.35
C VAL A 359 -21.26 3.61 5.32
N PRO A 360 -20.93 3.45 6.61
CA PRO A 360 -20.99 4.52 7.60
C PRO A 360 -19.95 5.62 7.33
N ALA A 361 -20.18 6.81 7.90
CA ALA A 361 -19.29 7.95 7.81
C ALA A 361 -18.89 8.47 9.18
N SER A 362 -17.70 9.08 9.23
CA SER A 362 -17.19 9.73 10.42
C SER A 362 -16.51 11.05 10.09
N VAL A 363 -16.69 12.07 10.92
CA VAL A 363 -15.97 13.35 10.81
C VAL A 363 -15.51 13.81 12.20
N ALA A 364 -14.31 14.38 12.26
CA ALA A 364 -13.81 15.02 13.47
C ALA A 364 -14.08 16.53 13.42
N SER A 365 -14.55 17.08 14.52
CA SER A 365 -14.64 18.51 14.79
C SER A 365 -13.94 18.82 16.12
N SER A 366 -13.89 20.09 16.51
CA SER A 366 -13.28 20.48 17.79
C SER A 366 -14.04 21.63 18.44
N THR A 367 -14.00 21.66 19.76
CA THR A 367 -14.51 22.77 20.57
C THR A 367 -13.50 23.13 21.65
N VAL A 368 -13.37 24.42 21.93
CA VAL A 368 -12.56 24.91 23.06
C VAL A 368 -13.43 24.98 24.30
N ILE A 369 -13.03 24.29 25.36
CA ILE A 369 -13.74 24.31 26.64
C ILE A 369 -12.99 25.26 27.58
N TYR A 370 -13.73 26.22 28.14
CA TYR A 370 -13.22 27.25 29.06
C TYR A 370 -14.10 27.36 30.32
#